data_AF-A0A7X1HE84-F1
#
_entry.id   AF-A0A7X1HE84-F1
#
_cell.length_a   1.000
_cell.length_b   1.000
_cell.length_c   1.000
_cell.angle_alpha   90.00
_cell.angle_beta   90.00
_cell.angle_gamma   90.00
#
_symmetry.space_group_name_H-M   'P 1'
#
loop_
_entity.id
_entity.type
_entity.pdbx_description
1 polymer ?
#
loop_
_entity_poly.entity_id
_entity_poly.type
_entity_poly.pdbx_seq_one_letter_code
_entity_poly.pdbx_strand_id
1 'polypeptide(L)'
;MTSRKFRSLLLAPVLMLAACQSQTAEKAPKEPFLGPVPIATRTPVDAALECLSKTPEVKRYPRMFAVHVITDQTGRYSSEESGNYLPRDSAGMMVSLLQKAGVKQVNRSNTAVSEWEIARAREQILGDGGNVVVGDESLPFRPLVKGALRGSDYVIDGVITQLDFNTYSGGIEATVGGGGGGARRFAVTAAVDIRVTDTKTTRIVKAKSYSKQAVGREVFASVFRFFSDELFDIKIGSKSQEGLQAAVRWTLADATYDLVKELTGHKGACDVYLPKASQDDRAETTEVASTN
;
A
#
# COMPACT_ATOMS: atom_id res chain seq x y z
N MET A 1 -4.72 -22.12 -105.65
CA MET A 1 -3.36 -22.20 -105.07
C MET A 1 -3.36 -21.51 -103.72
N THR A 2 -2.67 -22.13 -102.78
CA THR A 2 -2.58 -21.88 -101.33
C THR A 2 -2.14 -20.47 -100.95
N SER A 3 -2.35 -20.12 -99.66
CA SER A 3 -1.68 -19.09 -98.84
C SER A 3 -2.65 -18.00 -98.34
N ARG A 4 -2.66 -17.52 -97.10
CA ARG A 4 -1.90 -17.74 -95.86
C ARG A 4 -2.68 -17.05 -94.73
N LYS A 5 -2.37 -17.47 -93.50
CA LYS A 5 -2.86 -16.98 -92.21
C LYS A 5 -2.72 -15.45 -92.05
N PHE A 6 -3.74 -14.79 -91.48
CA PHE A 6 -3.65 -13.45 -90.92
C PHE A 6 -4.03 -13.45 -89.43
N ARG A 7 -3.18 -12.78 -88.64
CA ARG A 7 -3.22 -12.65 -87.17
C ARG A 7 -4.45 -11.88 -86.70
N SER A 8 -5.17 -12.42 -85.72
CA SER A 8 -6.18 -11.72 -84.93
C SER A 8 -5.51 -10.93 -83.80
N LEU A 9 -5.55 -9.60 -83.90
CA LEU A 9 -5.43 -8.65 -82.79
C LEU A 9 -6.86 -8.18 -82.43
N LEU A 10 -7.06 -7.54 -81.26
CA LEU A 10 -8.32 -6.99 -80.68
C LEU A 10 -8.97 -7.96 -79.68
N LEU A 11 -9.40 -7.61 -78.46
CA LEU A 11 -9.62 -6.33 -77.79
C LEU A 11 -9.70 -6.64 -76.26
N ALA A 12 -9.00 -5.89 -75.39
CA ALA A 12 -9.15 -6.01 -73.94
C ALA A 12 -10.26 -5.07 -73.45
N PRO A 13 -11.28 -5.53 -72.70
CA PRO A 13 -12.22 -4.64 -72.05
C PRO A 13 -11.68 -4.22 -70.67
N VAL A 14 -11.47 -2.91 -70.49
CA VAL A 14 -11.16 -2.29 -69.19
C VAL A 14 -12.45 -2.28 -68.37
N LEU A 15 -12.59 -3.21 -67.42
CA LEU A 15 -13.64 -3.17 -66.40
C LEU A 15 -13.33 -2.04 -65.42
N MET A 16 -14.15 -0.98 -65.45
CA MET A 16 -14.20 0.05 -64.41
C MET A 16 -14.73 -0.58 -63.12
N LEU A 17 -13.84 -0.94 -62.19
CA LEU A 17 -14.24 -1.27 -60.81
C LEU A 17 -14.68 0.01 -60.10
N ALA A 18 -15.99 0.19 -59.97
CA ALA A 18 -16.57 1.06 -58.96
C ALA A 18 -16.24 0.45 -57.58
N ALA A 19 -15.30 1.07 -56.86
CA ALA A 19 -14.99 0.70 -55.49
C ALA A 19 -16.13 1.19 -54.57
N CYS A 20 -17.07 0.30 -54.25
CA CYS A 20 -17.91 0.47 -53.07
C CYS A 20 -17.02 0.31 -51.84
N GLN A 21 -16.54 1.42 -51.27
CA GLN A 21 -16.01 1.42 -49.91
C GLN A 21 -17.18 1.08 -48.97
N SER A 22 -17.24 -0.18 -48.53
CA SER A 22 -18.07 -0.56 -47.38
C SER A 22 -17.58 0.25 -46.18
N GLN A 23 -18.39 1.20 -45.72
CA GLN A 23 -18.24 1.75 -44.39
C GLN A 23 -18.43 0.60 -43.42
N THR A 24 -17.36 0.20 -42.75
CA THR A 24 -17.42 -0.77 -41.66
C THR A 24 -18.39 -0.22 -40.63
N ALA A 25 -19.50 -0.93 -40.38
CA ALA A 25 -20.45 -0.56 -39.34
C ALA A 25 -19.70 -0.33 -38.03
N GLU A 26 -19.71 0.91 -37.54
CA GLU A 26 -19.21 1.21 -36.20
C GLU A 26 -19.96 0.33 -35.20
N LYS A 27 -19.22 -0.40 -34.37
CA LYS A 27 -19.83 -1.16 -33.28
C LYS A 27 -20.62 -0.19 -32.42
N ALA A 28 -21.89 -0.52 -32.17
CA ALA A 28 -22.72 0.25 -31.25
C ALA A 28 -21.97 0.48 -29.92
N PRO A 29 -21.96 1.72 -29.40
CA PRO A 29 -21.24 2.03 -28.17
C PRO A 29 -21.79 1.16 -27.04
N LYS A 30 -20.92 0.39 -26.37
CA LYS A 30 -21.26 -0.31 -25.13
C LYS A 30 -21.15 0.69 -23.99
N GLU A 31 -22.13 0.70 -23.09
CA GLU A 31 -22.03 1.47 -21.85
C GLU A 31 -20.73 1.09 -21.11
N PRO A 32 -19.94 2.07 -20.65
CA PRO A 32 -18.75 1.78 -19.88
C PRO A 32 -19.15 1.06 -18.60
N PHE A 33 -18.68 -0.18 -18.42
CA PHE A 33 -18.80 -0.90 -17.17
C PHE A 33 -17.87 -0.25 -16.14
N LEU A 34 -18.40 0.70 -15.38
CA LEU A 34 -17.69 1.30 -14.26
C LEU A 34 -17.88 0.40 -13.03
N GLY A 35 -16.78 -0.14 -12.52
CA GLY A 35 -16.77 -0.91 -11.27
C GLY A 35 -17.10 -0.04 -10.04
N PRO A 36 -16.95 -0.59 -8.83
CA PRO A 36 -17.17 0.16 -7.59
C PRO A 36 -16.30 1.43 -7.52
N VAL A 37 -16.84 2.48 -6.92
CA VAL A 37 -16.10 3.74 -6.72
C VAL A 37 -14.88 3.52 -5.81
N PRO A 38 -13.75 4.20 -6.07
CA PRO A 38 -12.61 4.18 -5.16
C PRO A 38 -13.00 4.70 -3.77
N ILE A 39 -12.57 4.01 -2.72
CA ILE A 39 -12.78 4.42 -1.33
C ILE A 39 -11.44 4.70 -0.63
N ALA A 40 -11.42 5.63 0.32
CA ALA A 40 -10.24 5.90 1.12
C ALA A 40 -9.83 4.67 1.95
N THR A 41 -8.54 4.33 1.95
CA THR A 41 -8.02 3.23 2.76
C THR A 41 -8.13 3.56 4.25
N ARG A 42 -8.86 2.73 4.99
CA ARG A 42 -9.07 2.88 6.43
C ARG A 42 -8.59 1.67 7.22
N THR A 43 -8.18 1.92 8.46
CA THR A 43 -7.94 0.88 9.46
C THR A 43 -8.89 1.09 10.64
N PRO A 44 -9.17 0.05 11.45
CA PRO A 44 -9.94 0.21 12.69
C PRO A 44 -9.31 1.16 13.72
N VAL A 45 -8.03 1.55 13.55
CA VAL A 45 -7.30 2.47 14.43
C VAL A 45 -7.46 3.94 13.99
N ASP A 46 -7.95 4.20 12.78
CA ASP A 46 -8.01 5.54 12.20
C ASP A 46 -8.80 6.54 13.06
N ALA A 47 -9.90 6.12 13.68
CA ALA A 47 -10.70 6.99 14.56
C ALA A 47 -9.90 7.45 15.80
N ALA A 48 -9.02 6.59 16.32
CA ALA A 48 -8.16 6.92 17.45
C ALA A 48 -7.02 7.88 17.02
N LEU A 49 -6.44 7.70 15.83
CA LEU A 49 -5.47 8.64 15.25
C LEU A 49 -6.10 10.02 15.01
N GLU A 50 -7.32 10.06 14.45
CA GLU A 50 -8.05 11.31 14.25
C GLU A 50 -8.40 11.99 15.58
N CYS A 51 -8.70 11.21 16.63
CA CYS A 51 -8.85 11.74 18.00
C CYS A 51 -7.56 12.40 18.47
N LEU A 52 -6.40 11.73 18.36
CA LEU A 52 -5.09 12.28 18.74
C LEU A 52 -4.82 13.61 18.05
N SER A 53 -5.11 13.72 16.75
CA SER A 53 -4.87 14.94 15.96
C SER A 53 -5.59 16.19 16.51
N LYS A 54 -6.67 15.98 17.27
CA LYS A 54 -7.50 17.07 17.81
C LYS A 54 -7.03 17.51 19.20
N THR A 55 -6.22 16.70 19.88
CA THR A 55 -5.76 16.94 21.26
C THR A 55 -4.77 18.12 21.36
N PRO A 56 -4.79 18.89 22.47
CA PRO A 56 -3.80 19.93 22.72
C PRO A 56 -2.36 19.40 22.77
N GLU A 57 -2.15 18.21 23.34
CA GLU A 57 -0.86 17.53 23.52
C GLU A 57 -0.17 17.34 22.17
N VAL A 58 -0.88 16.80 21.19
CA VAL A 58 -0.36 16.59 19.83
C VAL A 58 -0.20 17.91 19.08
N LYS A 59 -1.21 18.78 19.09
CA LYS A 59 -1.17 20.06 18.34
C LYS A 59 -0.03 20.97 18.78
N ARG A 60 0.23 21.02 20.09
CA ARG A 60 1.28 21.85 20.68
C ARG A 60 2.63 21.16 20.73
N TYR A 61 2.70 19.90 20.31
CA TYR A 61 3.96 19.17 20.32
C TYR A 61 5.01 19.88 19.46
N PRO A 62 6.19 20.21 20.02
CA PRO A 62 7.17 21.05 19.35
C PRO A 62 8.08 20.26 18.38
N ARG A 63 8.14 18.92 18.54
CA ARG A 63 9.10 18.08 17.82
C ARG A 63 8.62 17.77 16.41
N MET A 64 9.58 17.74 15.48
CA MET A 64 9.38 17.35 14.10
C MET A 64 9.68 15.87 13.91
N PHE A 65 8.73 15.13 13.36
CA PHE A 65 8.90 13.74 13.02
C PHE A 65 9.41 13.59 11.59
N ALA A 66 10.10 12.50 11.33
CA ALA A 66 10.43 12.03 10.00
C ALA A 66 10.33 10.51 9.98
N VAL A 67 9.92 9.96 8.85
CA VAL A 67 10.02 8.52 8.60
C VAL A 67 11.18 8.30 7.65
N HIS A 68 12.04 7.34 7.98
CA HIS A 68 13.11 6.90 7.09
C HIS A 68 12.61 5.74 6.22
N VAL A 69 12.92 4.50 6.59
CA VAL A 69 12.51 3.30 5.86
C VAL A 69 11.80 2.32 6.79
N ILE A 70 10.86 1.57 6.22
CA ILE A 70 10.27 0.38 6.82
C ILE A 70 10.48 -0.74 5.81
N THR A 71 11.50 -1.55 6.03
CA THR A 71 11.93 -2.55 5.04
C THR A 71 11.29 -3.91 5.29
N ASP A 72 10.97 -4.63 4.23
CA ASP A 72 10.59 -6.04 4.35
C ASP A 72 11.86 -6.89 4.51
N GLN A 73 12.01 -7.54 5.67
CA GLN A 73 13.09 -8.49 5.96
C GLN A 73 12.55 -9.90 6.20
N THR A 74 11.30 -10.17 5.80
CA THR A 74 10.70 -11.51 5.92
C THR A 74 11.27 -12.49 4.90
N GLY A 75 11.84 -11.97 3.80
CA GLY A 75 12.36 -12.77 2.68
C GLY A 75 11.29 -13.53 1.91
N ARG A 76 9.99 -13.26 2.14
CA ARG A 76 8.89 -13.98 1.50
C ARG A 76 8.63 -13.46 0.09
N TYR A 77 8.60 -14.38 -0.86
CA TYR A 77 8.36 -14.11 -2.28
C TYR A 77 7.25 -15.00 -2.82
N SER A 78 6.35 -14.44 -3.63
CA SER A 78 5.33 -15.19 -4.35
C SER A 78 5.88 -15.63 -5.70
N SER A 79 6.04 -16.94 -5.89
CA SER A 79 6.40 -17.52 -7.18
C SER A 79 5.25 -17.44 -8.19
N GLU A 80 4.00 -17.45 -7.73
CA GLU A 80 2.81 -17.40 -8.57
C GLU A 80 2.58 -16.01 -9.18
N GLU A 81 2.73 -14.97 -8.38
CA GLU A 81 2.57 -13.57 -8.81
C GLU A 81 3.88 -12.95 -9.32
N SER A 82 4.99 -13.69 -9.22
CA SER A 82 6.35 -13.22 -9.55
C SER A 82 6.68 -11.88 -8.88
N GLY A 83 6.50 -11.81 -7.56
CA GLY A 83 6.75 -10.58 -6.78
C GLY A 83 6.79 -10.79 -5.26
N ASN A 84 7.19 -9.75 -4.53
CA ASN A 84 7.16 -9.76 -3.07
C ASN A 84 5.70 -9.73 -2.57
N TYR A 85 5.40 -10.44 -1.49
CA TYR A 85 4.07 -10.40 -0.86
C TYR A 85 3.76 -9.03 -0.22
N LEU A 86 4.80 -8.30 0.18
CA LEU A 86 4.67 -7.05 0.93
C LEU A 86 4.98 -5.84 0.05
N PRO A 87 4.35 -4.68 0.34
CA PRO A 87 4.62 -3.44 -0.37
C PRO A 87 6.07 -2.98 -0.20
N ARG A 88 6.65 -2.48 -1.29
CA ARG A 88 8.02 -1.92 -1.28
C ARG A 88 8.13 -0.64 -0.46
N ASP A 89 7.06 0.15 -0.38
CA ASP A 89 7.02 1.39 0.39
C ASP A 89 6.04 1.33 1.56
N SER A 90 6.46 0.68 2.65
CA SER A 90 5.72 0.68 3.91
C SER A 90 5.96 1.98 4.72
N ALA A 91 7.05 2.69 4.45
CA ALA A 91 7.35 3.98 5.07
C ALA A 91 6.30 5.04 4.70
N GLY A 92 5.87 5.09 3.44
CA GLY A 92 4.79 5.97 2.97
C GLY A 92 3.45 5.73 3.67
N MET A 93 3.17 4.48 4.09
CA MET A 93 1.99 4.19 4.91
C MET A 93 2.10 4.89 6.27
N MET A 94 3.25 4.79 6.94
CA MET A 94 3.46 5.40 8.25
C MET A 94 3.48 6.94 8.18
N VAL A 95 4.05 7.53 7.12
CA VAL A 95 3.96 9.00 6.89
C VAL A 95 2.50 9.44 6.83
N SER A 96 1.65 8.70 6.11
CA SER A 96 0.22 8.98 6.01
C SER A 96 -0.51 8.82 7.34
N LEU A 97 -0.13 7.82 8.15
CA LEU A 97 -0.72 7.56 9.47
C LEU A 97 -0.32 8.63 10.49
N LEU A 98 0.95 9.07 10.49
CA LEU A 98 1.42 10.20 11.31
C LEU A 98 0.70 11.49 10.92
N GLN A 99 0.40 11.67 9.63
CA GLN A 99 -0.37 12.83 9.15
C GLN A 99 -1.81 12.78 9.68
N LYS A 100 -2.45 11.59 9.66
CA LYS A 100 -3.76 11.38 10.30
C LYS A 100 -3.72 11.64 11.81
N ALA A 101 -2.62 11.29 12.48
CA ALA A 101 -2.40 11.54 13.90
C ALA A 101 -2.17 13.02 14.23
N GLY A 102 -1.92 13.88 13.25
CA GLY A 102 -1.78 15.34 13.43
C GLY A 102 -0.41 15.82 13.91
N VAL A 103 0.61 14.95 13.90
CA VAL A 103 1.99 15.37 14.24
C VAL A 103 2.65 16.13 13.09
N LYS A 104 3.58 17.03 13.43
CA LYS A 104 4.36 17.77 12.43
C LYS A 104 5.45 16.88 11.85
N GLN A 105 5.58 16.88 10.53
CA GLN A 105 6.51 16.00 9.81
C GLN A 105 7.40 16.77 8.83
N VAL A 106 8.58 16.23 8.56
CA VAL A 106 9.46 16.63 7.46
C VAL A 106 9.78 15.42 6.59
N ASN A 107 9.89 15.62 5.27
CA ASN A 107 10.19 14.53 4.34
C ASN A 107 11.66 14.10 4.46
N ARG A 108 11.87 12.83 4.84
CA ARG A 108 13.18 12.14 4.85
C ARG A 108 13.15 10.74 4.26
N SER A 109 11.99 10.28 3.78
CA SER A 109 11.84 9.00 3.09
C SER A 109 12.11 9.15 1.59
N ASN A 110 11.84 10.31 1.01
CA ASN A 110 12.15 10.62 -0.38
C ASN A 110 12.77 12.03 -0.50
N THR A 111 14.10 12.11 -0.40
CA THR A 111 14.86 13.36 -0.48
C THR A 111 15.33 13.69 -1.89
N ALA A 112 15.12 12.81 -2.88
CA ALA A 112 15.68 12.94 -4.22
C ALA A 112 15.32 14.27 -4.89
N VAL A 113 14.07 14.71 -4.77
CA VAL A 113 13.62 16.01 -5.31
C VAL A 113 14.29 17.17 -4.56
N SER A 114 14.34 17.13 -3.23
CA SER A 114 14.97 18.18 -2.43
C SER A 114 16.46 18.30 -2.70
N GLU A 115 17.17 17.18 -2.83
CA GLU A 115 18.58 17.14 -3.18
C GLU A 115 18.84 17.68 -4.58
N TRP A 116 18.00 17.29 -5.55
CA TRP A 116 18.07 17.80 -6.92
C TRP A 116 17.84 19.31 -6.97
N GLU A 117 16.79 19.82 -6.31
CA GLU A 117 16.50 21.26 -6.28
C GLU A 117 17.64 22.05 -5.61
N ILE A 118 18.22 21.53 -4.52
CA ILE A 118 19.37 22.16 -3.87
C ILE A 118 20.58 22.17 -4.81
N ALA A 119 20.82 21.11 -5.57
CA ALA A 119 21.89 21.05 -6.55
C ALA A 119 21.70 22.08 -7.67
N ARG A 120 20.48 22.17 -8.22
CA ARG A 120 20.13 23.14 -9.28
C ARG A 120 20.14 24.59 -8.79
N ALA A 121 19.72 24.83 -7.55
CA ALA A 121 19.83 26.14 -6.90
C ALA A 121 21.29 26.54 -6.67
N ARG A 122 22.18 25.59 -6.33
CA ARG A 122 23.62 25.84 -6.18
C ARG A 122 24.28 26.22 -7.51
N GLU A 123 23.84 25.59 -8.61
CA GLU A 123 24.25 25.93 -9.98
C GLU A 123 23.61 27.25 -10.47
N GLN A 124 22.74 27.88 -9.67
CA GLN A 124 21.98 29.10 -10.02
C GLN A 124 21.08 28.95 -11.24
N ILE A 125 20.69 27.71 -11.59
CA ILE A 125 19.82 27.42 -12.74
C ILE A 125 18.38 27.04 -12.35
N LEU A 126 18.10 26.99 -11.04
CA LEU A 126 16.73 26.84 -10.53
C LEU A 126 16.14 28.21 -10.22
N GLY A 127 14.94 28.50 -10.72
CA GLY A 127 14.21 29.73 -10.41
C GLY A 127 12.73 29.45 -10.11
N ASP A 128 12.07 30.39 -9.45
CA ASP A 128 10.67 30.27 -9.01
C ASP A 128 9.67 30.97 -9.96
N GLY A 129 10.07 31.19 -11.22
CA GLY A 129 9.27 31.90 -12.22
C GLY A 129 9.32 33.44 -12.12
N GLY A 130 10.23 33.99 -11.31
CA GLY A 130 10.48 35.42 -11.17
C GLY A 130 11.75 35.68 -10.36
N ASN A 131 12.12 36.96 -10.25
CA ASN A 131 13.27 37.35 -9.44
C ASN A 131 12.94 37.29 -7.94
N VAL A 132 13.89 36.81 -7.15
CA VAL A 132 13.82 36.77 -5.69
C VAL A 132 14.70 37.89 -5.12
N VAL A 133 14.16 38.68 -4.20
CA VAL A 133 14.91 39.76 -3.54
C VAL A 133 15.54 39.23 -2.25
N VAL A 134 16.85 39.35 -2.11
CA VAL A 134 17.61 38.98 -0.90
C VAL A 134 18.41 40.20 -0.44
N GLY A 135 17.98 40.83 0.65
CA GLY A 135 18.52 42.14 1.04
C GLY A 135 18.18 43.18 -0.04
N ASP A 136 19.21 43.80 -0.61
CA ASP A 136 19.07 44.82 -1.67
C ASP A 136 19.31 44.24 -3.09
N GLU A 137 19.56 42.93 -3.21
CA GLU A 137 19.84 42.28 -4.50
C GLU A 137 18.60 41.58 -5.07
N SER A 138 18.36 41.75 -6.37
CA SER A 138 17.35 41.01 -7.13
C SER A 138 18.02 39.89 -7.93
N LEU A 139 17.79 38.64 -7.51
CA LEU A 139 18.39 37.45 -8.12
C LEU A 139 17.40 36.76 -9.06
N PRO A 140 17.80 36.36 -10.28
CA PRO A 140 16.93 35.63 -11.21
C PRO A 140 16.84 34.12 -10.92
N PHE A 141 17.35 33.66 -9.79
CA PHE A 141 17.40 32.25 -9.38
C PHE A 141 17.05 32.10 -7.89
N ARG A 142 16.68 30.87 -7.48
CA ARG A 142 16.33 30.52 -6.11
C ARG A 142 17.59 30.49 -5.23
N PRO A 143 17.74 31.39 -4.25
CA PRO A 143 18.91 31.43 -3.38
C PRO A 143 18.85 30.34 -2.31
N LEU A 144 20.02 29.79 -1.94
CA LEU A 144 20.13 28.87 -0.81
C LEU A 144 20.29 29.64 0.50
N VAL A 145 19.21 29.73 1.27
CA VAL A 145 19.19 30.42 2.57
C VAL A 145 19.66 29.49 3.69
N LYS A 146 20.58 29.97 4.53
CA LYS A 146 21.06 29.23 5.71
C LYS A 146 19.89 28.92 6.64
N GLY A 147 19.74 27.64 7.01
CA GLY A 147 18.65 27.19 7.89
C GLY A 147 17.28 27.01 7.22
N ALA A 148 17.18 27.12 5.89
CA ALA A 148 15.91 26.94 5.17
C ALA A 148 15.29 25.54 5.36
N LEU A 149 16.12 24.50 5.52
CA LEU A 149 15.65 23.15 5.80
C LEU A 149 15.39 22.95 7.28
N ARG A 150 14.13 22.67 7.62
CA ARG A 150 13.78 22.22 8.97
C ARG A 150 14.33 20.82 9.22
N GLY A 151 15.10 20.65 10.30
CA GLY A 151 15.53 19.33 10.79
C GLY A 151 14.39 18.56 11.46
N SER A 152 14.47 17.22 11.43
CA SER A 152 13.67 16.34 12.27
C SER A 152 14.29 16.27 13.67
N ASP A 153 13.44 16.16 14.69
CA ASP A 153 13.84 15.86 16.07
C ASP A 153 13.79 14.35 16.33
N TYR A 154 12.82 13.67 15.73
CA TYR A 154 12.69 12.21 15.76
C TYR A 154 12.69 11.63 14.36
N VAL A 155 13.46 10.58 14.16
CA VAL A 155 13.38 9.71 12.97
C VAL A 155 12.81 8.37 13.40
N ILE A 156 11.79 7.94 12.67
CA ILE A 156 11.16 6.63 12.81
C ILE A 156 11.65 5.74 11.68
N ASP A 157 12.16 4.58 12.04
CA ASP A 157 12.51 3.53 11.10
C ASP A 157 12.00 2.18 11.61
N GLY A 158 11.91 1.20 10.72
CA GLY A 158 11.38 -0.09 11.08
C GLY A 158 11.66 -1.19 10.07
N VAL A 159 11.15 -2.36 10.42
CA VAL A 159 11.31 -3.57 9.63
C VAL A 159 10.10 -4.47 9.80
N ILE A 160 9.63 -5.06 8.70
CA ILE A 160 8.67 -6.16 8.73
C ILE A 160 9.49 -7.43 8.89
N THR A 161 9.45 -8.03 10.09
CA THR A 161 10.31 -9.17 10.48
C THR A 161 9.63 -10.51 10.35
N GLN A 162 8.30 -10.53 10.39
CA GLN A 162 7.54 -11.77 10.32
C GLN A 162 6.47 -11.69 9.23
N LEU A 163 6.40 -12.75 8.43
CA LEU A 163 5.28 -13.07 7.56
C LEU A 163 5.11 -14.58 7.51
N ASP A 164 4.24 -15.09 8.36
CA ASP A 164 4.02 -16.52 8.54
C ASP A 164 2.64 -16.92 8.05
N PHE A 165 2.61 -17.76 7.02
CA PHE A 165 1.39 -18.34 6.51
C PHE A 165 1.00 -19.56 7.35
N ASN A 166 -0.30 -19.76 7.54
CA ASN A 166 -0.87 -20.88 8.29
C ASN A 166 -0.47 -20.93 9.77
N THR A 167 -0.28 -19.76 10.42
CA THR A 167 -0.04 -19.68 11.88
C THR A 167 -1.16 -20.38 12.66
N TYR A 168 -2.38 -20.32 12.14
CA TYR A 168 -3.50 -21.13 12.61
C TYR A 168 -4.23 -21.69 11.40
N SER A 169 -4.47 -22.99 11.37
CA SER A 169 -5.32 -23.61 10.36
C SER A 169 -6.25 -24.62 11.02
N GLY A 170 -7.49 -24.66 10.54
CA GLY A 170 -8.51 -25.56 11.04
C GLY A 170 -9.67 -25.66 10.08
N GLY A 171 -10.30 -26.83 10.01
CA GLY A 171 -11.43 -27.04 9.12
C GLY A 171 -12.15 -28.35 9.39
N ILE A 172 -13.39 -28.41 8.93
CA ILE A 172 -14.19 -29.63 8.93
C ILE A 172 -14.52 -29.93 7.47
N GLU A 173 -14.28 -31.17 7.07
CA GLU A 173 -14.58 -31.68 5.73
C GLU A 173 -15.37 -32.98 5.88
N ALA A 174 -16.45 -33.11 5.12
CA ALA A 174 -17.30 -34.29 5.08
C ALA A 174 -17.53 -34.69 3.63
N THR A 175 -17.36 -35.98 3.33
CA THR A 175 -17.50 -36.53 1.98
C THR A 175 -18.41 -37.75 2.02
N VAL A 176 -19.48 -37.74 1.22
CA VAL A 176 -20.47 -38.82 1.12
C VAL A 176 -20.88 -39.00 -0.34
N GLY A 177 -20.80 -40.23 -0.86
CA GLY A 177 -21.37 -40.60 -2.16
C GLY A 177 -20.83 -39.81 -3.36
N GLY A 178 -19.53 -39.49 -3.38
CA GLY A 178 -18.91 -38.71 -4.46
C GLY A 178 -19.16 -37.20 -4.37
N GLY A 179 -19.87 -36.71 -3.34
CA GLY A 179 -19.97 -35.28 -3.02
C GLY A 179 -19.20 -34.97 -1.73
N GLY A 180 -18.43 -33.89 -1.73
CA GLY A 180 -17.68 -33.39 -0.59
C GLY A 180 -18.05 -31.96 -0.25
N GLY A 181 -17.98 -31.60 1.03
CA GLY A 181 -18.17 -30.22 1.47
C GLY A 181 -17.33 -29.93 2.69
N GLY A 182 -16.81 -28.71 2.76
CA GLY A 182 -15.97 -28.33 3.89
C GLY A 182 -15.86 -26.83 4.10
N ALA A 183 -15.41 -26.49 5.30
CA ALA A 183 -15.06 -25.14 5.69
C ALA A 183 -13.64 -25.14 6.25
N ARG A 184 -12.79 -24.24 5.76
CA ARG A 184 -11.40 -24.07 6.19
C ARG A 184 -11.19 -22.65 6.70
N ARG A 185 -10.37 -22.53 7.73
CA ARG A 185 -9.88 -21.27 8.27
C ARG A 185 -8.37 -21.32 8.24
N PHE A 186 -7.76 -20.20 7.83
CA PHE A 186 -6.31 -20.03 7.79
C PHE A 186 -5.98 -18.65 8.32
N ALA A 187 -4.88 -18.52 9.06
CA ALA A 187 -4.36 -17.26 9.56
C ALA A 187 -2.95 -17.02 9.03
N VAL A 188 -2.67 -15.78 8.70
CA VAL A 188 -1.34 -15.28 8.32
C VAL A 188 -0.91 -14.24 9.34
N THR A 189 0.25 -14.41 9.95
CA THR A 189 0.78 -13.44 10.92
C THR A 189 1.78 -12.52 10.25
N ALA A 190 1.60 -11.21 10.42
CA ALA A 190 2.57 -10.20 10.04
C ALA A 190 3.04 -9.44 11.28
N ALA A 191 4.35 -9.27 11.45
CA ALA A 191 4.92 -8.49 12.54
C ALA A 191 5.89 -7.40 12.03
N VAL A 192 5.89 -6.28 12.74
CA VAL A 192 6.75 -5.14 12.47
C VAL A 192 7.46 -4.69 13.74
N ASP A 193 8.73 -4.35 13.62
CA ASP A 193 9.52 -3.74 14.67
C ASP A 193 9.79 -2.28 14.30
N ILE A 194 9.37 -1.37 15.17
CA ILE A 194 9.49 0.07 14.96
C ILE A 194 10.37 0.67 16.05
N ARG A 195 11.22 1.60 15.65
CA ARG A 195 12.12 2.34 16.54
C ARG A 195 12.09 3.82 16.22
N VAL A 196 12.27 4.61 17.28
CA VAL A 196 12.31 6.08 17.23
C VAL A 196 13.64 6.53 17.79
N THR A 197 14.38 7.27 16.99
CA THR A 197 15.71 7.78 17.32
C THR A 197 15.67 9.29 17.45
N ASP A 198 16.18 9.83 18.55
CA ASP A 198 16.44 11.27 18.70
C ASP A 198 17.63 11.66 17.81
N THR A 199 17.41 12.57 16.88
CA THR A 199 18.38 12.90 15.82
C THR A 199 19.61 13.66 16.32
N LYS A 200 19.53 14.28 17.50
CA LYS A 200 20.63 15.07 18.06
C LYS A 200 21.52 14.23 18.95
N THR A 201 20.91 13.37 19.76
CA THR A 201 21.61 12.52 20.74
C THR A 201 21.90 11.12 20.22
N THR A 202 21.34 10.75 19.07
CA THR A 202 21.41 9.42 18.43
C THR A 202 20.86 8.27 19.27
N ARG A 203 20.20 8.58 20.39
CA ARG A 203 19.61 7.58 21.28
C ARG A 203 18.30 7.07 20.72
N ILE A 204 18.10 5.75 20.77
CA ILE A 204 16.80 5.13 20.58
C ILE A 204 15.95 5.47 21.81
N VAL A 205 14.91 6.28 21.62
CA VAL A 205 14.02 6.74 22.70
C VAL A 205 12.80 5.85 22.85
N LYS A 206 12.43 5.12 21.79
CA LYS A 206 11.36 4.10 21.79
C LYS A 206 11.73 2.98 20.82
N ALA A 207 11.42 1.74 21.19
CA ALA A 207 11.47 0.58 20.32
C ALA A 207 10.36 -0.38 20.74
N LYS A 208 9.52 -0.80 19.80
CA LYS A 208 8.37 -1.68 20.05
C LYS A 208 8.11 -2.58 18.86
N SER A 209 7.61 -3.77 19.16
CA SER A 209 7.20 -4.78 18.20
C SER A 209 5.68 -4.89 18.19
N TYR A 210 5.09 -5.02 17.00
CA TYR A 210 3.65 -5.18 16.83
C TYR A 210 3.40 -6.34 15.89
N SER A 211 2.39 -7.16 16.19
CA SER A 211 2.00 -8.26 15.31
C SER A 211 0.50 -8.30 15.12
N LYS A 212 0.08 -8.77 13.96
CA LYS A 212 -1.33 -9.00 13.65
C LYS A 212 -1.50 -10.29 12.89
N GLN A 213 -2.50 -11.07 13.30
CA GLN A 213 -3.00 -12.20 12.52
C GLN A 213 -4.12 -11.73 11.57
N ALA A 214 -3.91 -11.93 10.27
CA ALA A 214 -4.90 -11.76 9.22
C ALA A 214 -5.59 -13.11 8.97
N VAL A 215 -6.93 -13.15 9.07
CA VAL A 215 -7.68 -14.41 9.00
C VAL A 215 -8.41 -14.52 7.68
N GLY A 216 -8.36 -15.70 7.07
CA GLY A 216 -9.16 -16.08 5.91
C GLY A 216 -10.06 -17.27 6.22
N ARG A 217 -11.18 -17.31 5.51
CA ARG A 217 -12.19 -18.37 5.57
C ARG A 217 -12.54 -18.81 4.16
N GLU A 218 -12.64 -20.11 3.97
CA GLU A 218 -13.06 -20.74 2.73
C GLU A 218 -14.19 -21.71 3.01
N VAL A 219 -15.26 -21.64 2.22
CA VAL A 219 -16.35 -22.62 2.21
C VAL A 219 -16.41 -23.19 0.81
N PHE A 220 -16.28 -24.52 0.69
CA PHE A 220 -16.25 -25.21 -0.60
C PHE A 220 -17.21 -26.41 -0.60
N ALA A 221 -17.72 -26.71 -1.79
CA ALA A 221 -18.40 -27.94 -2.14
C ALA A 221 -17.74 -28.54 -3.38
N SER A 222 -17.53 -29.86 -3.38
CA SER A 222 -16.92 -30.61 -4.48
C SER A 222 -17.79 -31.78 -4.91
N VAL A 223 -17.70 -32.15 -6.19
CA VAL A 223 -18.34 -33.35 -6.74
C VAL A 223 -17.32 -34.13 -7.56
N PHE A 224 -17.16 -35.41 -7.26
CA PHE A 224 -16.29 -36.37 -7.91
C PHE A 224 -17.09 -37.25 -8.87
N ARG A 225 -16.61 -37.38 -10.12
CA ARG A 225 -17.13 -38.35 -11.09
C ARG A 225 -16.00 -39.16 -11.71
N PHE A 226 -16.21 -40.46 -11.83
CA PHE A 226 -15.31 -41.39 -12.52
C PHE A 226 -15.79 -41.61 -13.95
N PHE A 227 -14.95 -41.33 -14.93
CA PHE A 227 -15.15 -41.75 -16.32
C PHE A 227 -13.91 -42.54 -16.74
N SER A 228 -14.12 -43.81 -17.09
CA SER A 228 -13.14 -44.69 -17.77
C SER A 228 -11.68 -44.33 -17.48
N ASP A 229 -11.30 -44.52 -16.21
CA ASP A 229 -9.92 -44.46 -15.69
C ASP A 229 -9.43 -43.08 -15.20
N GLU A 230 -10.24 -42.01 -15.29
CA GLU A 230 -9.88 -40.65 -14.85
C GLU A 230 -10.87 -40.05 -13.82
N LEU A 231 -10.33 -39.42 -12.76
CA LEU A 231 -11.09 -38.77 -11.69
C LEU A 231 -11.21 -37.27 -11.99
N PHE A 232 -12.45 -36.80 -12.19
CA PHE A 232 -12.73 -35.37 -12.36
C PHE A 232 -13.31 -34.78 -11.05
N ASP A 233 -12.72 -33.70 -10.57
CA ASP A 233 -13.14 -32.94 -9.38
C ASP A 233 -13.58 -31.52 -9.78
N ILE A 234 -14.83 -31.18 -9.51
CA ILE A 234 -15.38 -29.84 -9.72
C ILE A 234 -15.57 -29.17 -8.35
N LYS A 235 -14.78 -28.13 -8.07
CA LYS A 235 -14.85 -27.35 -6.83
C LYS A 235 -15.58 -26.03 -7.05
N ILE A 236 -16.61 -25.78 -6.24
CA ILE A 236 -17.33 -24.51 -6.19
C ILE A 236 -17.21 -23.98 -4.76
N GLY A 237 -16.75 -22.74 -4.58
CA GLY A 237 -16.53 -22.20 -3.25
C GLY A 237 -16.46 -20.69 -3.20
N SER A 238 -16.62 -20.16 -1.99
CA SER A 238 -16.38 -18.75 -1.67
C SER A 238 -15.20 -18.65 -0.72
N LYS A 239 -14.28 -17.73 -1.02
CA LYS A 239 -13.11 -17.44 -0.19
C LYS A 239 -13.17 -15.97 0.22
N SER A 240 -13.10 -15.72 1.52
CA SER A 240 -12.98 -14.38 2.09
C SER A 240 -11.70 -14.31 2.90
N GLN A 241 -10.78 -13.43 2.52
CA GLN A 241 -9.49 -13.28 3.18
C GLN A 241 -9.19 -11.80 3.43
N GLU A 242 -8.70 -11.48 4.62
CA GLU A 242 -8.16 -10.15 4.89
C GLU A 242 -6.92 -9.93 4.02
N GLY A 243 -6.87 -8.78 3.32
CA GLY A 243 -5.72 -8.44 2.48
C GLY A 243 -4.46 -8.25 3.33
N LEU A 244 -3.35 -8.89 2.94
CA LEU A 244 -2.10 -8.82 3.69
C LEU A 244 -1.59 -7.38 3.85
N GLN A 245 -1.69 -6.56 2.80
CA GLN A 245 -1.31 -5.15 2.86
C GLN A 245 -2.20 -4.34 3.83
N ALA A 246 -3.48 -4.69 3.95
CA ALA A 246 -4.39 -4.07 4.92
C ALA A 246 -4.02 -4.45 6.36
N ALA A 247 -3.62 -5.71 6.58
CA ALA A 247 -3.14 -6.18 7.87
C ALA A 247 -1.87 -5.44 8.31
N VAL A 248 -0.88 -5.31 7.41
CA VAL A 248 0.35 -4.53 7.67
C VAL A 248 0.03 -3.07 7.95
N ARG A 249 -0.88 -2.47 7.16
CA ARG A 249 -1.31 -1.09 7.39
C ARG A 249 -1.97 -0.92 8.76
N TRP A 250 -2.79 -1.89 9.19
CA TRP A 250 -3.38 -1.87 10.53
C TRP A 250 -2.28 -1.98 11.59
N THR A 251 -1.34 -2.92 11.48
CA THR A 251 -0.21 -3.04 12.42
C THR A 251 0.57 -1.72 12.53
N LEU A 252 0.88 -1.07 11.40
CA LEU A 252 1.55 0.23 11.39
C LEU A 252 0.67 1.37 11.95
N ALA A 253 -0.65 1.31 11.78
CA ALA A 253 -1.58 2.28 12.36
C ALA A 253 -1.60 2.19 13.88
N ASP A 254 -1.64 0.97 14.41
CA ASP A 254 -1.59 0.69 15.85
C ASP A 254 -0.23 1.14 16.44
N ALA A 255 0.87 0.83 15.76
CA ALA A 255 2.20 1.30 16.12
C ALA A 255 2.31 2.84 16.12
N THR A 256 1.72 3.49 15.11
CA THR A 256 1.70 4.95 15.02
C THR A 256 0.91 5.55 16.18
N TYR A 257 -0.25 4.98 16.51
CA TYR A 257 -1.08 5.45 17.61
C TYR A 257 -0.30 5.43 18.93
N ASP A 258 0.31 4.30 19.26
CA ASP A 258 1.08 4.11 20.49
C ASP A 258 2.27 5.08 20.57
N LEU A 259 3.04 5.18 19.48
CA LEU A 259 4.20 6.08 19.44
C LEU A 259 3.81 7.54 19.62
N VAL A 260 2.76 8.00 18.93
CA VAL A 260 2.29 9.38 19.06
C VAL A 260 1.74 9.62 20.46
N LYS A 261 0.89 8.72 20.98
CA LYS A 261 0.34 8.80 22.33
C LYS A 261 1.45 8.96 23.37
N GLU A 262 2.46 8.09 23.34
CA GLU A 262 3.55 8.10 24.32
C GLU A 262 4.48 9.30 24.17
N LEU A 263 4.93 9.61 22.94
CA LEU A 263 5.89 10.68 22.72
C LEU A 263 5.29 12.05 23.02
N THR A 264 4.00 12.25 22.75
CA THR A 264 3.29 13.49 23.06
C THR A 264 2.82 13.58 24.51
N GLY A 265 2.94 12.49 25.28
CA GLY A 265 2.49 12.43 26.67
C GLY A 265 0.97 12.40 26.81
N HIS A 266 0.25 11.96 25.78
CA HIS A 266 -1.20 11.85 25.80
C HIS A 266 -1.65 10.74 26.77
N LYS A 267 -2.62 11.04 27.63
CA LYS A 267 -3.04 10.16 28.74
C LYS A 267 -4.01 9.03 28.35
N GLY A 268 -4.19 8.78 27.05
CA GLY A 268 -5.01 7.65 26.58
C GLY A 268 -6.52 7.92 26.46
N ALA A 269 -6.98 9.19 26.54
CA ALA A 269 -8.40 9.51 26.33
C ALA A 269 -8.94 9.08 24.94
N CYS A 270 -8.06 8.81 23.98
CA CYS A 270 -8.42 8.33 22.64
C CYS A 270 -8.45 6.80 22.53
N ASP A 271 -8.06 6.07 23.58
CA ASP A 271 -8.01 4.59 23.57
C ASP A 271 -9.40 3.98 23.35
N VAL A 272 -10.46 4.68 23.76
CA VAL A 272 -11.87 4.29 23.57
C VAL A 272 -12.25 4.07 22.09
N TYR A 273 -11.53 4.70 21.16
CA TYR A 273 -11.77 4.56 19.72
C TYR A 273 -10.98 3.41 19.08
N LEU A 274 -10.10 2.74 19.83
CA LEU A 274 -9.44 1.53 19.36
C LEU A 274 -10.40 0.33 19.37
N PRO A 275 -10.12 -0.73 18.60
CA PRO A 275 -10.84 -2.00 18.74
C PRO A 275 -10.79 -2.51 20.18
N LYS A 276 -11.89 -3.08 20.67
CA LYS A 276 -12.01 -3.53 22.07
C LYS A 276 -10.87 -4.48 22.50
N ALA A 277 -10.54 -5.47 21.67
CA ALA A 277 -9.41 -6.37 21.93
C ALA A 277 -8.06 -5.62 22.09
N SER A 278 -7.86 -4.54 21.34
CA SER A 278 -6.68 -3.67 21.42
C SER A 278 -6.66 -2.86 22.73
N GLN A 279 -7.83 -2.49 23.25
CA GLN A 279 -7.96 -1.82 24.55
C GLN A 279 -7.64 -2.78 25.70
N ASP A 280 -8.15 -4.01 25.61
CA ASP A 280 -7.99 -5.03 26.65
C ASP A 280 -6.51 -5.44 26.80
N ASP A 281 -5.80 -5.66 25.68
CA ASP A 281 -4.36 -5.96 25.64
C ASP A 281 -3.50 -4.86 26.31
N ARG A 282 -3.85 -3.58 26.10
CA ARG A 282 -3.15 -2.44 26.73
C ARG A 282 -3.42 -2.34 28.22
N ALA A 283 -4.63 -2.71 28.66
CA ALA A 283 -4.97 -2.73 30.08
C ALA A 283 -4.15 -3.79 30.81
N GLU A 284 -4.08 -5.01 30.26
CA GLU A 284 -3.28 -6.11 30.81
C GLU A 284 -1.79 -5.74 30.90
N THR A 285 -1.23 -5.14 29.84
CA THR A 285 0.16 -4.68 29.84
C THR A 285 0.45 -3.62 30.92
N THR A 286 -0.52 -2.74 31.20
CA THR A 286 -0.37 -1.69 32.22
C THR A 286 -0.40 -2.28 33.64
N GLU A 287 -1.26 -3.27 33.88
CA GLU A 287 -1.30 -3.98 35.16
C GLU A 287 0.02 -4.69 35.46
N VAL A 288 0.58 -5.42 34.48
CA VAL A 288 1.88 -6.10 34.59
C VAL A 288 3.03 -5.11 34.84
N ALA A 289 3.00 -3.93 34.24
CA ALA A 289 4.01 -2.90 34.47
C ALA A 289 3.91 -2.26 35.86
N SER A 290 2.74 -2.27 36.49
CA SER A 290 2.52 -1.70 37.84
C SER A 290 2.81 -2.68 38.98
N THR A 291 2.95 -3.97 38.67
CA THR A 291 3.21 -5.06 39.64
C THR A 291 4.69 -5.43 39.76
N ASN A 292 5.55 -4.83 38.95
CA ASN A 292 7.01 -4.97 38.98
C ASN A 292 7.67 -3.65 39.44
#